data_AF-A0A2S7IFT2-F1
#
_entry.id   AF-A0A2S7IFT2-F1
#
_cell.length_a   1.000
_cell.length_b   1.000
_cell.length_c   1.000
_cell.angle_alpha   90.00
_cell.angle_beta   90.00
_cell.angle_gamma   90.00
#
_symmetry.space_group_name_H-M   'P 1'
#
loop_
_entity.id
_entity.type
_entity.pdbx_description
1 polymer ?
#
loop_
_entity_poly.entity_id
_entity_poly.type
_entity_poly.pdbx_seq_one_letter_code
_entity_poly.pdbx_strand_id
1 'polypeptide(L)'
;MKRIVTVLLAFLGTLGMASASDIVRDSIIVVMGDKSRIIIYGENKEELKKLLNYDVNRLLKDVGGKIDSTSQEGTTRVILGEVDGDKYRKRGRGTITIQDRQITIEANGDTTYQIKRVKRTRPWWQNDQDNFVISFGLNAYGKKEDLNYNAQDYDLRPLGSRFFSLGFYRNPTLIRGEDVALRMRLGFEFTWYNFMFEGNNVARKGAERIEFTEATEPLKKSKLTVCYVTVPVMPTIAIRKGVISHIGAGGYVGYRLDSYTKTKTQNNKKDHNHAGYWLNDFRYGLMAEIGFRNSVDLFFQYDLNELYQEARGPKVQAVSFGVRLN
;
A
#
# COMPACT_ATOMS: atom_id res chain seq x y z
N MET A 1 11.19 -64.29 108.23
CA MET A 1 11.10 -64.24 106.75
C MET A 1 10.62 -62.85 106.35
N LYS A 2 11.22 -62.26 105.31
CA LYS A 2 11.47 -60.81 105.20
C LYS A 2 10.27 -59.98 104.71
N ARG A 3 9.84 -59.09 105.61
CA ARG A 3 9.54 -57.64 105.49
C ARG A 3 8.45 -57.10 104.53
N ILE A 4 7.48 -56.49 105.20
CA ILE A 4 6.57 -55.38 104.85
C ILE A 4 7.37 -54.12 104.43
N VAL A 5 6.78 -53.24 103.61
CA VAL A 5 6.64 -51.75 103.78
C VAL A 5 6.37 -51.03 102.43
N THR A 6 5.14 -50.53 102.29
CA THR A 6 4.66 -49.14 102.06
C THR A 6 5.42 -48.14 101.15
N VAL A 7 4.73 -47.74 100.07
CA VAL A 7 4.49 -46.40 99.44
C VAL A 7 5.48 -45.24 99.66
N LEU A 8 5.95 -44.60 98.55
CA LEU A 8 6.11 -43.14 98.47
C LEU A 8 6.05 -42.55 97.02
N LEU A 9 5.32 -41.44 96.94
CA LEU A 9 5.08 -40.38 95.93
C LEU A 9 6.07 -40.09 94.78
N ALA A 10 5.44 -39.69 93.63
CA ALA A 10 5.75 -38.55 92.73
C ALA A 10 7.12 -38.50 92.02
N PHE A 11 7.28 -38.23 90.71
CA PHE A 11 6.79 -37.06 89.96
C PHE A 11 7.08 -37.26 88.45
N LEU A 12 6.13 -36.80 87.61
CA LEU A 12 6.29 -36.25 86.25
C LEU A 12 6.67 -37.11 85.03
N GLY A 13 5.81 -37.02 84.00
CA GLY A 13 6.23 -37.18 82.61
C GLY A 13 5.32 -38.03 81.72
N THR A 14 4.06 -37.63 81.55
CA THR A 14 3.18 -38.12 80.48
C THR A 14 3.71 -37.73 79.09
N LEU A 15 3.74 -38.66 78.14
CA LEU A 15 3.11 -38.51 76.82
C LEU A 15 3.25 -39.83 76.05
N GLY A 16 2.14 -40.46 75.67
CA GLY A 16 2.22 -41.70 74.91
C GLY A 16 0.88 -42.36 74.63
N MET A 17 -0.08 -41.63 74.07
CA MET A 17 -1.14 -42.24 73.27
C MET A 17 -1.53 -41.28 72.14
N ALA A 18 -1.11 -41.59 70.91
CA ALA A 18 -1.77 -41.12 69.71
C ALA A 18 -2.30 -42.36 68.98
N SER A 19 -3.63 -42.51 69.01
CA SER A 19 -4.36 -43.53 68.27
C SER A 19 -4.19 -43.30 66.77
N ALA A 20 -3.99 -44.37 66.01
CA ALA A 20 -4.15 -44.35 64.56
C ALA A 20 -5.60 -43.98 64.25
N SER A 21 -5.81 -42.84 63.60
CA SER A 21 -7.13 -42.43 63.13
C SER A 21 -7.38 -43.09 61.77
N ASP A 22 -8.54 -43.73 61.62
CA ASP A 22 -9.04 -44.17 60.32
C ASP A 22 -9.29 -42.92 59.45
N ILE A 23 -8.46 -42.74 58.41
CA ILE A 23 -8.59 -41.64 57.46
C ILE A 23 -9.80 -41.96 56.56
N VAL A 24 -10.94 -41.33 56.81
CA VAL A 24 -12.11 -41.37 55.94
C VAL A 24 -11.78 -40.67 54.63
N ARG A 25 -11.72 -41.43 53.52
CA ARG A 25 -11.44 -40.92 52.18
C ARG A 25 -12.72 -40.86 51.34
N ASP A 26 -12.85 -39.80 50.56
CA ASP A 26 -13.97 -39.62 49.65
C ASP A 26 -13.63 -40.22 48.27
N SER A 27 -14.58 -40.92 47.66
CA SER A 27 -14.42 -41.49 46.31
C SER A 27 -15.59 -41.16 45.40
N ILE A 28 -15.30 -40.91 44.12
CA ILE A 28 -16.29 -40.75 43.07
C ILE A 28 -16.14 -41.93 42.11
N ILE A 29 -17.23 -42.67 41.92
CA ILE A 29 -17.28 -43.82 41.03
C ILE A 29 -18.16 -43.44 39.83
N VAL A 30 -17.57 -43.42 38.64
CA VAL A 30 -18.27 -43.19 37.39
C VAL A 30 -18.39 -44.53 36.67
N VAL A 31 -19.62 -45.00 36.49
CA VAL A 31 -19.91 -46.26 35.79
C VAL A 31 -20.20 -45.96 34.31
N MET A 32 -19.54 -46.67 33.41
CA MET A 32 -19.67 -46.52 31.96
C MET A 32 -20.04 -47.88 31.36
N GLY A 33 -21.35 -48.14 31.22
CA GLY A 33 -21.88 -49.43 30.80
C GLY A 33 -21.62 -50.55 31.82
N ASP A 34 -21.78 -51.81 31.40
CA ASP A 34 -21.85 -52.94 32.34
C ASP A 34 -20.49 -53.44 32.83
N LYS A 35 -19.39 -53.01 32.19
CA LYS A 35 -18.04 -53.57 32.44
C LYS A 35 -16.95 -52.52 32.66
N SER A 36 -17.23 -51.22 32.58
CA SER A 36 -16.21 -50.17 32.76
C SER A 36 -16.57 -49.22 33.89
N ARG A 37 -15.59 -48.94 34.75
CA ARG A 37 -15.72 -48.03 35.89
C ARG A 37 -14.47 -47.17 35.99
N ILE A 38 -14.64 -45.86 36.20
CA ILE A 38 -13.58 -44.95 36.62
C ILE A 38 -13.78 -44.67 38.10
N ILE A 39 -12.74 -44.92 38.90
CA ILE A 39 -12.76 -44.62 40.33
C ILE A 39 -11.76 -43.51 40.59
N ILE A 40 -12.23 -42.42 41.17
CA ILE A 40 -11.44 -41.26 41.54
C ILE A 40 -11.39 -41.20 43.06
N TYR A 41 -10.20 -41.26 43.62
CA TYR A 41 -9.96 -41.17 45.05
C TYR A 41 -9.37 -39.81 45.41
N GLY A 42 -9.86 -39.20 46.49
CA GLY A 42 -9.28 -38.02 47.11
C GLY A 42 -9.25 -38.16 48.63
N GLU A 43 -8.34 -37.47 49.30
CA GLU A 43 -8.26 -37.54 50.76
C GLU A 43 -9.45 -36.83 51.40
N ASN A 44 -10.07 -35.87 50.71
CA ASN A 44 -11.29 -35.20 51.11
C ASN A 44 -12.05 -34.63 49.89
N LYS A 45 -13.30 -34.20 50.12
CA LYS A 45 -14.16 -33.54 49.12
C LYS A 45 -13.53 -32.30 48.47
N GLU A 46 -12.64 -31.58 49.15
CA GLU A 46 -11.98 -30.39 48.62
C GLU A 46 -10.94 -30.76 47.54
N GLU A 47 -10.18 -31.82 47.75
CA GLU A 47 -9.23 -32.35 46.77
C GLU A 47 -9.94 -32.87 45.52
N LEU A 48 -11.07 -33.55 45.68
CA LEU A 48 -11.87 -34.01 44.55
C LEU A 48 -12.39 -32.84 43.71
N LYS A 49 -12.70 -31.68 44.33
CA LYS A 49 -13.08 -30.48 43.58
C LYS A 49 -11.92 -29.91 42.76
N LYS A 50 -10.66 -30.05 43.20
CA LYS A 50 -9.50 -29.57 42.43
C LYS A 50 -9.39 -30.26 41.07
N LEU A 51 -9.87 -31.50 40.94
CA LEU A 51 -9.88 -32.25 39.68
C LEU A 51 -10.73 -31.57 38.58
N LEU A 52 -11.72 -30.75 38.94
CA LEU A 52 -12.54 -30.01 37.97
C LEU A 52 -11.74 -28.99 37.15
N ASN A 53 -10.59 -28.54 37.69
CA ASN A 53 -9.68 -27.59 37.03
C ASN A 53 -8.76 -28.27 36.01
N TYR A 54 -8.77 -29.60 35.95
CA TYR A 54 -7.97 -30.38 35.00
C TYR A 54 -8.83 -30.89 33.83
N ASP A 55 -8.21 -31.03 32.67
CA ASP A 55 -8.79 -31.59 31.45
C ASP A 55 -8.68 -33.11 31.49
N VAL A 56 -9.69 -33.74 32.08
CA VAL A 56 -9.80 -35.20 32.25
C VAL A 56 -9.73 -35.93 30.91
N ASN A 57 -10.22 -35.35 29.81
CA ASN A 57 -10.16 -35.98 28.50
C ASN A 57 -8.73 -36.12 27.99
N ARG A 58 -7.87 -35.14 28.29
CA ARG A 58 -6.45 -35.18 27.92
C ARG A 58 -5.69 -36.20 28.76
N LEU A 59 -6.02 -36.31 30.05
CA LEU A 59 -5.47 -37.34 30.95
C LEU A 59 -5.82 -38.75 30.45
N LEU A 60 -7.09 -39.00 30.14
CA LEU A 60 -7.54 -40.31 29.66
C LEU A 60 -6.89 -40.70 28.33
N LYS A 61 -6.63 -39.76 27.43
CA LYS A 61 -5.88 -40.02 26.18
C LYS A 61 -4.44 -40.43 26.42
N ASP A 62 -3.74 -39.80 27.36
CA ASP A 62 -2.35 -40.15 27.70
C ASP A 62 -2.28 -41.52 28.38
N VAL A 63 -3.26 -41.83 29.23
CA VAL A 63 -3.40 -43.15 29.87
C VAL A 63 -3.69 -44.22 28.82
N GLY A 64 -4.61 -43.98 27.87
CA GLY A 64 -4.90 -44.90 26.77
C GLY A 64 -3.65 -45.24 25.96
N GLY A 65 -2.84 -44.24 25.60
CA GLY A 65 -1.59 -44.46 24.87
C GLY A 65 -0.50 -45.24 25.65
N LYS A 66 -0.60 -45.31 26.98
CA LYS A 66 0.32 -46.10 27.84
C LYS A 66 -0.19 -47.51 28.11
N ILE A 67 -1.51 -47.72 28.11
CA ILE A 67 -2.13 -49.05 28.25
C ILE A 67 -1.75 -49.96 27.07
N ASP A 68 -1.64 -49.40 25.86
CA ASP A 68 -1.20 -50.13 24.66
C ASP A 68 0.25 -50.65 24.73
N SER A 69 1.02 -50.24 25.75
CA SER A 69 2.44 -50.57 25.93
C SER A 69 2.76 -51.49 27.12
N THR A 70 1.75 -51.94 27.89
CA THR A 70 1.98 -52.76 29.09
C THR A 70 1.22 -54.08 29.04
N SER A 71 1.96 -55.19 29.05
CA SER A 71 1.43 -56.56 29.07
C SER A 71 0.83 -56.94 30.43
N GLN A 72 -0.42 -57.41 30.37
CA GLN A 72 -1.11 -58.40 31.21
C GLN A 72 -1.01 -58.32 32.75
N GLU A 73 -2.21 -58.23 33.35
CA GLU A 73 -2.57 -58.47 34.75
C GLU A 73 -1.99 -57.52 35.82
N GLY A 74 -2.70 -56.41 36.02
CA GLY A 74 -2.55 -55.58 37.21
C GLY A 74 -3.08 -54.16 37.03
N THR A 75 -3.49 -53.51 38.11
CA THR A 75 -3.85 -52.09 38.12
C THR A 75 -2.66 -51.22 37.72
N THR A 76 -2.72 -50.56 36.56
CA THR A 76 -1.73 -49.55 36.16
C THR A 76 -1.90 -48.29 37.01
N ARG A 77 -0.94 -48.02 37.90
CA ARG A 77 -0.92 -46.80 38.72
C ARG A 77 -0.11 -45.72 38.02
N VAL A 78 -0.79 -44.67 37.53
CA VAL A 78 -0.13 -43.50 36.94
C VAL A 78 0.03 -42.43 38.01
N ILE A 79 1.27 -42.14 38.40
CA ILE A 79 1.60 -41.07 39.37
C ILE A 79 1.98 -39.83 38.56
N LEU A 80 1.20 -38.76 38.68
CA LEU A 80 1.49 -37.47 38.07
C LEU A 80 2.22 -36.61 39.11
N GLY A 81 3.48 -36.26 38.86
CA GLY A 81 4.23 -35.33 39.70
C GLY A 81 3.71 -33.90 39.58
N GLU A 82 3.97 -33.07 40.59
CA GLU A 82 3.49 -31.69 40.72
C GLU A 82 3.82 -30.80 39.49
N VAL A 83 4.95 -31.07 38.81
CA VAL A 83 5.41 -30.37 37.60
C VAL A 83 4.59 -30.72 36.35
N ASP A 84 3.99 -31.92 36.27
CA ASP A 84 3.18 -32.35 35.11
C ASP A 84 1.70 -31.89 35.23
N GLY A 85 1.29 -31.40 36.40
CA GLY A 85 -0.06 -30.89 36.66
C GLY A 85 -0.46 -29.73 35.75
N ASP A 86 0.47 -28.81 35.45
CA ASP A 86 0.19 -27.67 34.56
C ASP A 86 -0.08 -28.08 33.10
N LYS A 87 0.42 -29.24 32.67
CA LYS A 87 0.17 -29.77 31.31
C LYS A 87 -1.30 -30.14 31.10
N TYR A 88 -1.98 -30.58 32.17
CA TYR A 88 -3.36 -31.05 32.12
C TYR A 88 -4.36 -30.05 32.68
N ARG A 89 -3.93 -28.85 33.11
CA ARG A 89 -4.85 -27.80 33.55
C ARG A 89 -5.70 -27.31 32.36
N LYS A 90 -7.01 -27.12 32.56
CA LYS A 90 -7.89 -26.58 31.51
C LYS A 90 -7.37 -25.22 31.05
N ARG A 91 -6.98 -25.09 29.78
CA ARG A 91 -6.61 -23.81 29.17
C ARG A 91 -7.86 -23.15 28.59
N GLY A 92 -8.16 -21.93 29.04
CA GLY A 92 -9.31 -21.16 28.56
C GLY A 92 -9.23 -20.90 27.06
N ARG A 93 -10.37 -21.00 26.38
CA ARG A 93 -10.53 -20.69 24.95
C ARG A 93 -10.82 -19.18 24.87
N GLY A 94 -9.87 -18.39 24.38
CA GLY A 94 -10.09 -16.95 24.19
C GLY A 94 -11.03 -16.69 23.01
N THR A 95 -11.90 -15.69 23.15
CA THR A 95 -12.83 -15.28 22.10
C THR A 95 -12.39 -13.93 21.53
N ILE A 96 -12.38 -13.83 20.19
CA ILE A 96 -12.13 -12.57 19.49
C ILE A 96 -13.47 -12.09 18.93
N THR A 97 -13.96 -10.96 19.43
CA THR A 97 -15.21 -10.36 18.97
C THR A 97 -14.90 -9.01 18.31
N ILE A 98 -15.46 -8.80 17.11
CA ILE A 98 -15.32 -7.56 16.34
C ILE A 98 -16.71 -6.90 16.26
N GLN A 99 -16.91 -5.80 16.97
CA GLN A 99 -18.12 -4.98 16.89
C GLN A 99 -17.75 -3.50 16.80
N ASP A 100 -18.39 -2.75 15.89
CA ASP A 100 -18.36 -1.29 15.80
C ASP A 100 -17.00 -0.61 16.05
N ARG A 101 -15.95 -1.13 15.39
CA ARG A 101 -14.57 -0.58 15.41
C ARG A 101 -13.80 -0.81 16.72
N GLN A 102 -14.27 -1.71 17.57
CA GLN A 102 -13.55 -2.22 18.74
C GLN A 102 -13.22 -3.70 18.54
N ILE A 103 -11.97 -4.05 18.82
CA ILE A 103 -11.53 -5.45 18.92
C ILE A 103 -11.47 -5.76 20.41
N THR A 104 -12.36 -6.62 20.87
CA THR A 104 -12.36 -7.10 22.26
C THR A 104 -11.71 -8.47 22.28
N ILE A 105 -10.60 -8.58 23.02
CA ILE A 105 -9.94 -9.84 23.30
C ILE A 105 -10.23 -10.18 24.74
N GLU A 106 -11.03 -11.22 24.94
CA GLU A 106 -11.38 -11.68 26.26
C GLU A 106 -10.58 -12.94 26.58
N ALA A 107 -9.61 -12.80 27.48
CA ALA A 107 -8.75 -13.88 27.93
C ALA A 107 -8.95 -14.09 29.43
N ASN A 108 -9.67 -15.14 29.78
CA ASN A 108 -9.70 -15.73 31.12
C ASN A 108 -10.03 -14.74 32.25
N GLY A 109 -11.15 -14.02 32.13
CA GLY A 109 -11.69 -13.16 33.20
C GLY A 109 -11.01 -11.80 33.38
N ASP A 110 -9.87 -11.56 32.73
CA ASP A 110 -9.25 -10.25 32.63
C ASP A 110 -9.51 -9.66 31.22
N THR A 111 -10.51 -8.79 31.12
CA THR A 111 -10.74 -7.99 29.91
C THR A 111 -9.60 -7.00 29.71
N THR A 112 -8.70 -7.28 28.76
CA THR A 112 -7.72 -6.29 28.32
C THR A 112 -8.29 -5.54 27.11
N TYR A 113 -8.66 -4.27 27.30
CA TYR A 113 -9.15 -3.41 26.23
C TYR A 113 -7.98 -2.89 25.37
N GLN A 114 -7.85 -3.41 24.14
CA GLN A 114 -6.92 -2.85 23.14
C GLN A 114 -7.72 -2.07 22.10
N ILE A 115 -7.89 -0.77 22.31
CA ILE A 115 -8.57 0.12 21.35
C ILE A 115 -7.61 0.44 20.20
N LYS A 116 -7.60 -0.38 19.15
CA LYS A 116 -7.00 0.01 17.86
C LYS A 116 -8.08 0.64 16.98
N ARG A 117 -8.01 1.96 16.77
CA ARG A 117 -8.79 2.62 15.71
C ARG A 117 -8.37 2.05 14.36
N VAL A 118 -9.17 1.16 13.78
CA VAL A 118 -8.99 0.74 12.39
C VAL A 118 -9.25 1.95 11.50
N LYS A 119 -8.20 2.53 10.90
CA LYS A 119 -8.38 3.56 9.86
C LYS A 119 -9.18 2.90 8.74
N ARG A 120 -10.32 3.49 8.35
CA ARG A 120 -11.06 3.06 7.15
C ARG A 120 -10.06 3.00 6.00
N THR A 121 -9.75 1.81 5.49
CA THR A 121 -9.17 1.69 4.16
C THR A 121 -10.26 2.15 3.21
N ARG A 122 -10.10 3.32 2.59
CA ARG A 122 -11.01 3.75 1.52
C ARG A 122 -11.02 2.61 0.49
N PRO A 123 -12.21 2.19 -0.01
CA PRO A 123 -12.27 1.26 -1.12
C PRO A 123 -11.32 1.71 -2.24
N TRP A 124 -10.68 0.77 -2.92
CA TRP A 124 -9.60 1.10 -3.87
C TRP A 124 -10.04 2.06 -4.99
N TRP A 125 -11.33 2.04 -5.33
CA TRP A 125 -11.99 2.94 -6.28
C TRP A 125 -12.32 4.34 -5.74
N GLN A 126 -12.26 4.57 -4.43
CA GLN A 126 -12.44 5.88 -3.79
C GLN A 126 -11.11 6.58 -3.51
N ASN A 127 -10.00 6.05 -4.04
CA ASN A 127 -8.72 6.74 -3.99
C ASN A 127 -8.72 7.85 -5.05
N ASP A 128 -9.50 8.91 -4.77
CA ASP A 128 -9.45 10.21 -5.45
C ASP A 128 -8.16 10.88 -4.99
N GLN A 129 -7.03 10.43 -5.53
CA GLN A 129 -5.76 11.09 -5.23
C GLN A 129 -5.73 12.39 -6.03
N ASP A 130 -5.65 13.50 -5.31
CA ASP A 130 -5.22 14.76 -5.88
C ASP A 130 -3.73 14.58 -6.19
N ASN A 131 -3.41 14.47 -7.49
CA ASN A 131 -2.07 14.12 -7.94
C ASN A 131 -1.35 15.37 -8.42
N PHE A 132 -0.24 15.68 -7.75
CA PHE A 132 0.80 16.51 -8.34
C PHE A 132 1.66 15.62 -9.24
N VAL A 133 1.79 16.01 -10.50
CA VAL A 133 2.36 15.18 -11.54
C VAL A 133 3.46 15.95 -12.24
N ILE A 134 4.60 15.29 -12.44
CA ILE A 134 5.70 15.85 -13.23
C ILE A 134 5.90 14.95 -14.45
N SER A 135 5.86 15.54 -15.64
CA SER A 135 6.14 14.77 -16.87
C SER A 135 7.35 15.33 -17.62
N PHE A 136 8.18 14.44 -18.14
CA PHE A 136 9.36 14.73 -18.94
C PHE A 136 9.30 13.98 -20.26
N GLY A 137 9.64 14.63 -21.35
CA GLY A 137 9.57 13.99 -22.66
C GLY A 137 10.31 14.74 -23.74
N LEU A 138 9.94 14.43 -24.97
CA LEU A 138 10.44 15.07 -26.18
C LEU A 138 9.29 15.74 -26.91
N ASN A 139 9.63 16.76 -27.70
CA ASN A 139 8.73 17.40 -28.66
C ASN A 139 9.25 17.17 -30.07
N ALA A 140 8.32 16.96 -30.99
CA ALA A 140 8.58 16.88 -32.41
C ALA A 140 7.45 17.60 -33.18
N TYR A 141 7.64 17.79 -34.47
CA TYR A 141 6.55 18.15 -35.38
C TYR A 141 5.88 16.87 -35.89
N GLY A 142 4.55 16.83 -35.83
CA GLY A 142 3.73 15.77 -36.40
C GLY A 142 3.52 15.98 -37.89
N LYS A 143 2.43 16.66 -38.26
CA LYS A 143 2.24 17.13 -39.64
C LYS A 143 3.13 18.33 -39.90
N LYS A 144 3.83 18.34 -41.05
CA LYS A 144 4.69 19.42 -41.52
C LYS A 144 4.33 19.74 -42.97
N GLU A 145 3.93 20.98 -43.23
CA GLU A 145 3.74 21.53 -44.58
C GLU A 145 4.57 22.83 -44.73
N ASP A 146 5.52 22.79 -45.66
CA ASP A 146 6.52 23.85 -45.90
C ASP A 146 5.99 25.00 -46.76
N LEU A 147 4.91 25.67 -46.32
CA LEU A 147 4.36 26.81 -47.07
C LEU A 147 5.22 28.06 -46.89
N ASN A 148 5.97 28.47 -47.92
CA ASN A 148 6.78 29.70 -47.95
C ASN A 148 7.94 29.75 -46.92
N TYR A 149 8.39 28.59 -46.42
CA TYR A 149 9.54 28.42 -45.54
C TYR A 149 10.44 27.30 -46.08
N ASN A 150 11.76 27.41 -45.94
CA ASN A 150 12.64 26.27 -46.20
C ASN A 150 12.55 25.31 -45.00
N ALA A 151 12.36 24.03 -45.29
CA ALA A 151 12.20 22.98 -44.29
C ALA A 151 13.34 22.94 -43.26
N GLN A 152 14.57 23.22 -43.71
CA GLN A 152 15.79 23.14 -42.91
C GLN A 152 15.93 24.29 -41.91
N ASP A 153 15.31 25.44 -42.18
CA ASP A 153 15.47 26.64 -41.35
C ASP A 153 14.84 26.47 -39.96
N TYR A 154 13.85 25.57 -39.86
CA TYR A 154 13.09 25.33 -38.64
C TYR A 154 13.11 23.86 -38.20
N ASP A 155 14.00 23.04 -38.77
CA ASP A 155 14.19 21.66 -38.35
C ASP A 155 14.64 21.58 -36.89
N LEU A 156 14.14 20.55 -36.21
CA LEU A 156 14.35 20.35 -34.79
C LEU A 156 15.40 19.30 -34.51
N ARG A 157 16.24 19.58 -33.51
CA ARG A 157 17.11 18.58 -32.90
C ARG A 157 16.25 17.63 -32.06
N PRO A 158 16.10 16.33 -32.42
CA PRO A 158 15.12 15.45 -31.76
C PRO A 158 15.34 15.33 -30.25
N LEU A 159 16.57 15.04 -29.81
CA LEU A 159 16.91 14.91 -28.38
C LEU A 159 17.09 16.27 -27.66
N GLY A 160 17.21 17.35 -28.45
CA GLY A 160 17.31 18.71 -27.95
C GLY A 160 15.94 19.31 -27.60
N SER A 161 14.91 18.88 -28.34
CA SER A 161 13.54 19.36 -28.21
C SER A 161 12.81 18.62 -27.11
N ARG A 162 12.74 19.23 -25.92
CA ARG A 162 12.29 18.59 -24.69
C ARG A 162 10.94 19.11 -24.23
N PHE A 163 10.13 18.19 -23.72
CA PHE A 163 8.87 18.49 -23.04
C PHE A 163 9.06 18.45 -21.53
N PHE A 164 8.45 19.39 -20.84
CA PHE A 164 8.34 19.40 -19.39
C PHE A 164 6.95 19.84 -18.98
N SER A 165 6.41 19.27 -17.92
CA SER A 165 5.11 19.67 -17.40
C SER A 165 4.96 19.51 -15.90
N LEU A 166 4.08 20.34 -15.33
CA LEU A 166 3.62 20.28 -13.94
C LEU A 166 2.09 20.24 -13.93
N GLY A 167 1.55 19.09 -13.55
CA GLY A 167 0.11 18.80 -13.55
C GLY A 167 -0.48 18.75 -12.14
N PHE A 168 -1.70 19.26 -12.01
CA PHE A 168 -2.52 19.16 -10.82
C PHE A 168 -3.84 18.53 -11.22
N TYR A 169 -4.05 17.28 -10.81
CA TYR A 169 -5.14 16.46 -11.31
C TYR A 169 -6.00 15.89 -10.20
N ARG A 170 -7.28 15.73 -10.51
CA ARG A 170 -8.22 14.90 -9.79
C ARG A 170 -8.70 13.80 -10.73
N ASN A 171 -8.83 12.59 -10.20
CA ASN A 171 -9.22 11.41 -10.97
C ASN A 171 -10.50 10.77 -10.40
N PRO A 172 -11.65 11.49 -10.36
CA PRO A 172 -12.90 10.94 -9.83
C PRO A 172 -13.31 9.66 -10.57
N THR A 173 -13.75 8.67 -9.82
CA THR A 173 -14.33 7.44 -10.36
C THR A 173 -15.77 7.67 -10.83
N LEU A 174 -16.01 7.49 -12.12
CA LEU A 174 -17.33 7.57 -12.76
C LEU A 174 -18.10 6.25 -12.66
N ILE A 175 -17.45 5.13 -12.98
CA ILE A 175 -18.05 3.80 -12.93
C ILE A 175 -17.19 2.90 -12.05
N ARG A 176 -17.84 2.22 -11.11
CA ARG A 176 -17.19 1.34 -10.14
C ARG A 176 -17.30 -0.11 -10.62
N GLY A 177 -16.20 -0.84 -10.49
CA GLY A 177 -16.18 -2.29 -10.66
C GLY A 177 -15.20 -2.93 -9.69
N GLU A 178 -15.26 -4.24 -9.57
CA GLU A 178 -14.45 -4.99 -8.60
C GLU A 178 -12.95 -4.96 -8.95
N ASP A 179 -12.64 -5.20 -10.22
CA ASP A 179 -11.26 -5.25 -10.74
C ASP A 179 -10.94 -4.14 -11.76
N VAL A 180 -11.95 -3.45 -12.29
CA VAL A 180 -11.81 -2.34 -13.25
C VAL A 180 -12.75 -1.20 -12.87
N ALA A 181 -12.28 0.04 -12.97
CA ALA A 181 -13.10 1.23 -12.74
C ALA A 181 -12.86 2.26 -13.84
N LEU A 182 -13.91 2.95 -14.29
CA LEU A 182 -13.78 4.09 -15.19
C LEU A 182 -13.60 5.35 -14.34
N ARG A 183 -12.53 6.09 -14.62
CA ARG A 183 -12.21 7.39 -14.01
C ARG A 183 -12.20 8.47 -15.09
N MET A 184 -12.22 9.71 -14.65
CA MET A 184 -12.00 10.86 -15.51
C MET A 184 -10.85 11.68 -14.95
N ARG A 185 -9.79 11.90 -15.73
CA ARG A 185 -8.73 12.83 -15.37
C ARG A 185 -9.18 14.25 -15.70
N LEU A 186 -9.27 15.08 -14.66
CA LEU A 186 -9.65 16.48 -14.73
C LEU A 186 -8.65 17.32 -13.94
N GLY A 187 -8.40 18.55 -14.36
CA GLY A 187 -7.50 19.47 -13.65
C GLY A 187 -6.83 20.42 -14.61
N PHE A 188 -5.57 20.78 -14.32
CA PHE A 188 -4.78 21.61 -15.21
C PHE A 188 -3.30 21.23 -15.15
N GLU A 189 -2.58 21.49 -16.23
CA GLU A 189 -1.15 21.24 -16.38
C GLU A 189 -0.47 22.43 -17.02
N PHE A 190 0.62 22.89 -16.42
CA PHE A 190 1.53 23.84 -17.03
C PHE A 190 2.52 23.05 -17.88
N THR A 191 2.57 23.30 -19.19
CA THR A 191 3.45 22.60 -20.12
C THR A 191 4.44 23.55 -20.75
N TRP A 192 5.70 23.14 -20.83
CA TRP A 192 6.77 23.84 -21.52
C TRP A 192 7.23 23.03 -22.73
N TYR A 193 6.91 23.55 -23.90
CA TYR A 193 7.36 23.02 -25.17
C TYR A 193 8.70 23.66 -25.46
N ASN A 194 9.79 22.88 -25.47
CA ASN A 194 11.09 23.36 -25.92
C ASN A 194 11.37 22.80 -27.30
N PHE A 195 11.30 23.65 -28.32
CA PHE A 195 11.66 23.33 -29.70
C PHE A 195 13.09 23.81 -29.94
N MET A 196 14.04 22.89 -29.99
CA MET A 196 15.45 23.21 -30.23
C MET A 196 15.76 23.08 -31.71
N PHE A 197 16.20 24.17 -32.34
CA PHE A 197 16.50 24.18 -33.76
C PHE A 197 17.84 23.52 -34.06
N GLU A 198 17.93 22.96 -35.26
CA GLU A 198 19.18 22.47 -35.84
C GLU A 198 20.06 23.62 -36.33
N GLY A 199 21.38 23.38 -36.35
CA GLY A 199 22.36 24.36 -36.78
C GLY A 199 22.35 25.65 -35.95
N ASN A 200 22.45 26.78 -36.65
CA ASN A 200 22.57 28.11 -36.07
C ASN A 200 21.31 28.97 -36.27
N ASN A 201 20.19 28.32 -36.59
CA ASN A 201 18.91 28.98 -36.88
C ASN A 201 18.25 29.47 -35.60
N VAL A 202 17.68 30.68 -35.66
CA VAL A 202 16.98 31.30 -34.55
C VAL A 202 15.62 31.82 -35.03
N ALA A 203 14.58 31.42 -34.32
CA ALA A 203 13.25 31.99 -34.48
C ALA A 203 13.25 33.47 -34.05
N ARG A 204 12.77 34.37 -34.90
CA ARG A 204 12.61 35.79 -34.62
C ARG A 204 11.18 36.19 -34.95
N LYS A 205 10.61 37.09 -34.15
CA LYS A 205 9.29 37.66 -34.44
C LYS A 205 9.47 38.76 -35.48
N GLY A 206 9.10 38.47 -36.74
CA GLY A 206 9.01 39.47 -37.80
C GLY A 206 7.74 40.32 -37.68
N ALA A 207 7.61 41.32 -38.56
CA ALA A 207 6.48 42.27 -38.56
C ALA A 207 5.14 41.62 -38.94
N GLU A 208 5.16 40.62 -39.82
CA GLU A 208 3.95 39.95 -40.31
C GLU A 208 3.94 38.44 -39.99
N ARG A 209 5.12 37.81 -39.94
CA ARG A 209 5.29 36.36 -39.77
C ARG A 209 6.51 36.03 -38.90
N ILE A 210 6.62 34.78 -38.48
CA ILE A 210 7.84 34.29 -37.84
C ILE A 210 8.94 34.16 -38.89
N GLU A 211 10.17 34.46 -38.50
CA GLU A 211 11.34 34.31 -39.36
C GLU A 211 12.33 33.37 -38.70
N PHE A 212 12.89 32.46 -39.48
CA PHE A 212 13.97 31.58 -39.03
C PHE A 212 15.23 32.05 -39.74
N THR A 213 16.09 32.75 -39.02
CA THR A 213 17.29 33.35 -39.58
C THR A 213 18.52 32.85 -38.85
N GLU A 214 19.58 32.60 -39.61
CA GLU A 214 20.84 32.15 -39.06
C GLU A 214 21.48 33.24 -38.19
N ALA A 215 22.04 32.88 -37.05
CA ALA A 215 22.80 33.81 -36.23
C ALA A 215 24.17 34.10 -36.86
N THR A 216 24.61 35.35 -36.80
CA THR A 216 25.94 35.77 -37.30
C THR A 216 27.09 35.11 -36.53
N GLU A 217 26.89 34.87 -35.23
CA GLU A 217 27.84 34.14 -34.39
C GLU A 217 27.40 32.68 -34.20
N PRO A 218 28.33 31.72 -34.12
CA PRO A 218 28.01 30.33 -33.81
C PRO A 218 27.33 30.15 -32.44
N LEU A 219 26.19 29.45 -32.43
CA LEU A 219 25.43 29.14 -31.22
C LEU A 219 25.65 27.70 -30.76
N LYS A 220 25.80 27.52 -29.46
CA LYS A 220 25.75 26.20 -28.78
C LYS A 220 24.31 25.69 -28.65
N LYS A 221 23.34 26.60 -28.60
CA LYS A 221 21.93 26.28 -28.42
C LYS A 221 21.08 27.41 -29.00
N SER A 222 20.06 27.05 -29.78
CA SER A 222 18.96 27.90 -30.17
C SER A 222 17.66 27.15 -29.95
N LYS A 223 16.71 27.73 -29.21
CA LYS A 223 15.40 27.10 -28.98
C LYS A 223 14.29 28.12 -28.87
N LEU A 224 13.10 27.75 -29.33
CA LEU A 224 11.84 28.41 -29.02
C LEU A 224 11.18 27.65 -27.86
N THR A 225 10.86 28.35 -26.78
CA THR A 225 10.11 27.81 -25.66
C THR A 225 8.72 28.42 -25.61
N VAL A 226 7.71 27.57 -25.45
CA VAL A 226 6.32 27.99 -25.31
C VAL A 226 5.72 27.37 -24.05
N CYS A 227 5.13 28.22 -23.21
CA CYS A 227 4.47 27.83 -21.98
C CYS A 227 2.97 27.90 -22.17
N TYR A 228 2.24 26.83 -21.81
CA TYR A 228 0.79 26.78 -21.84
C TYR A 228 0.23 26.34 -20.50
N VAL A 229 -0.96 26.82 -20.15
CA VAL A 229 -1.87 26.11 -19.23
C VAL A 229 -2.76 25.20 -20.06
N THR A 230 -2.91 23.95 -19.65
CA THR A 230 -3.64 22.90 -20.38
C THR A 230 -4.67 22.27 -19.46
N VAL A 231 -5.90 22.14 -19.91
CA VAL A 231 -6.99 21.48 -19.19
C VAL A 231 -7.33 20.19 -19.93
N PRO A 232 -7.06 19.01 -19.34
CA PRO A 232 -7.44 17.75 -19.94
C PRO A 232 -8.84 17.30 -19.57
N VAL A 233 -9.45 16.56 -20.49
CA VAL A 233 -10.62 15.74 -20.25
C VAL A 233 -10.31 14.36 -20.81
N MET A 234 -9.90 13.45 -19.92
CA MET A 234 -9.42 12.13 -20.33
C MET A 234 -10.10 11.02 -19.52
N PRO A 235 -11.04 10.29 -20.13
CA PRO A 235 -11.51 9.02 -19.60
C PRO A 235 -10.35 8.05 -19.43
N THR A 236 -10.26 7.44 -18.25
CA THR A 236 -9.17 6.55 -17.87
C THR A 236 -9.73 5.28 -17.26
N ILE A 237 -9.38 4.14 -17.84
CA ILE A 237 -9.69 2.80 -17.31
C ILE A 237 -8.62 2.47 -16.27
N ALA A 238 -9.00 2.40 -15.00
CA ALA A 238 -8.13 2.00 -13.90
C ALA A 238 -8.28 0.50 -13.62
N ILE A 239 -7.17 -0.22 -13.56
CA ILE A 239 -7.12 -1.68 -13.41
C ILE A 239 -6.53 -2.02 -12.05
N ARG A 240 -7.28 -2.79 -11.25
CA ARG A 240 -6.93 -3.10 -9.86
C ARG A 240 -5.70 -4.00 -9.74
N LYS A 241 -5.52 -4.95 -10.65
CA LYS A 241 -4.48 -6.00 -10.61
C LYS A 241 -3.67 -6.01 -11.91
N GLY A 242 -2.43 -6.51 -11.83
CA GLY A 242 -1.54 -6.64 -12.99
C GLY A 242 -0.52 -5.51 -13.14
N VAL A 243 0.30 -5.62 -14.18
CA VAL A 243 1.42 -4.70 -14.46
C VAL A 243 0.93 -3.33 -14.89
N ILE A 244 -0.14 -3.27 -15.68
CA ILE A 244 -0.78 -2.02 -16.09
C ILE A 244 -1.69 -1.54 -14.94
N SER A 245 -1.53 -0.28 -14.54
CA SER A 245 -2.34 0.35 -13.50
C SER A 245 -3.54 1.09 -14.10
N HIS A 246 -3.34 1.75 -15.24
CA HIS A 246 -4.40 2.46 -15.94
C HIS A 246 -4.07 2.71 -17.43
N ILE A 247 -5.10 2.95 -18.23
CA ILE A 247 -4.99 3.38 -19.63
C ILE A 247 -6.01 4.49 -19.83
N GLY A 248 -5.56 5.64 -20.34
CA GLY A 248 -6.42 6.79 -20.62
C GLY A 248 -6.25 7.28 -22.04
N ALA A 249 -7.35 7.77 -22.63
CA ALA A 249 -7.33 8.43 -23.92
C ALA A 249 -8.45 9.48 -23.95
N GLY A 250 -8.14 10.69 -24.41
CA GLY A 250 -9.08 11.80 -24.42
C GLY A 250 -8.51 13.02 -25.12
N GLY A 251 -9.02 14.19 -24.74
CA GLY A 251 -8.64 15.45 -25.34
C GLY A 251 -8.20 16.49 -24.32
N TYR A 252 -7.70 17.60 -24.83
CA TYR A 252 -7.40 18.77 -24.02
C TYR A 252 -7.62 20.06 -24.79
N VAL A 253 -7.73 21.13 -24.02
CA VAL A 253 -7.61 22.51 -24.49
C VAL A 253 -6.48 23.19 -23.73
N GLY A 254 -5.82 24.15 -24.35
CA GLY A 254 -4.75 24.90 -23.71
C GLY A 254 -4.68 26.35 -24.17
N TYR A 255 -4.13 27.18 -23.30
CA TYR A 255 -3.93 28.60 -23.55
C TYR A 255 -2.47 29.00 -23.26
N ARG A 256 -1.87 29.75 -24.19
CA ARG A 256 -0.47 30.18 -24.13
C ARG A 256 -0.30 31.25 -23.07
N LEU A 257 0.61 31.00 -22.14
CA LEU A 257 0.94 31.93 -21.06
C LEU A 257 2.14 32.80 -21.41
N ASP A 258 3.15 32.19 -22.03
CA ASP A 258 4.40 32.86 -22.36
C ASP A 258 5.09 32.15 -23.52
N SER A 259 5.96 32.87 -24.22
CA SER A 259 6.87 32.30 -25.20
C SER A 259 8.12 33.14 -25.32
N TYR A 260 9.24 32.45 -25.48
CA TYR A 260 10.53 33.10 -25.60
C TYR A 260 11.50 32.27 -26.41
N THR A 261 12.38 32.93 -27.16
CA THR A 261 13.56 32.26 -27.70
C THR A 261 14.73 32.36 -26.75
N LYS A 262 15.48 31.26 -26.66
CA LYS A 262 16.73 31.21 -25.91
C LYS A 262 17.88 30.84 -26.84
N THR A 263 18.85 31.72 -26.95
CA THR A 263 20.12 31.45 -27.64
C THR A 263 21.26 31.36 -26.63
N LYS A 264 22.28 30.57 -26.97
CA LYS A 264 23.52 30.47 -26.18
C LYS A 264 24.71 30.50 -27.12
N THR A 265 25.56 31.50 -26.99
CA THR A 265 26.78 31.65 -27.81
C THR A 265 27.90 30.73 -27.32
N GLN A 266 28.99 30.64 -28.08
CA GLN A 266 30.19 29.88 -27.68
C GLN A 266 30.78 30.36 -26.34
N ASN A 267 30.73 31.67 -26.08
CA ASN A 267 31.19 32.30 -24.83
C ASN A 267 30.22 32.10 -23.65
N ASN A 268 29.25 31.20 -23.77
CA ASN A 268 28.23 30.89 -22.76
C ASN A 268 27.27 32.04 -22.40
N LYS A 269 27.30 33.17 -23.12
CA LYS A 269 26.29 34.21 -23.00
C LYS A 269 24.93 33.62 -23.39
N LYS A 270 23.93 33.84 -22.54
CA LYS A 270 22.55 33.39 -22.75
C LYS A 270 21.69 34.61 -22.98
N ASP A 271 20.89 34.58 -24.03
CA ASP A 271 19.90 35.61 -24.29
C ASP A 271 18.50 35.00 -24.28
N HIS A 272 17.53 35.71 -23.72
CA HIS A 272 16.12 35.31 -23.68
C HIS A 272 15.30 36.48 -24.21
N ASN A 273 14.64 36.26 -25.33
CA ASN A 273 13.75 37.25 -25.92
C ASN A 273 12.31 36.76 -25.76
N HIS A 274 11.48 37.50 -25.03
CA HIS A 274 10.07 37.17 -24.84
C HIS A 274 9.24 37.89 -25.91
N ALA A 275 8.50 37.12 -26.69
CA ALA A 275 7.64 37.65 -27.75
C ALA A 275 6.57 36.61 -28.11
N GLY A 276 5.56 37.00 -28.88
CA GLY A 276 4.49 36.09 -29.32
C GLY A 276 4.89 35.11 -30.42
N TYR A 277 5.93 35.40 -31.21
CA TYR A 277 6.40 34.58 -32.35
C TYR A 277 5.31 34.10 -33.33
N TRP A 278 4.20 34.83 -33.43
CA TRP A 278 3.03 34.45 -34.22
C TRP A 278 2.50 33.05 -33.89
N LEU A 279 2.68 32.61 -32.63
CA LEU A 279 2.13 31.38 -32.13
C LEU A 279 0.62 31.50 -31.93
N ASN A 280 -0.11 30.40 -32.09
CA ASN A 280 -1.50 30.34 -31.66
C ASN A 280 -1.59 30.38 -30.13
N ASP A 281 -2.47 31.23 -29.61
CA ASP A 281 -2.67 31.36 -28.17
C ASP A 281 -3.53 30.23 -27.64
N PHE A 282 -4.51 29.80 -28.43
CA PHE A 282 -5.36 28.67 -28.10
C PHE A 282 -4.86 27.42 -28.82
N ARG A 283 -4.91 26.28 -28.13
CA ARG A 283 -4.66 24.96 -28.72
C ARG A 283 -5.63 23.92 -28.21
N TYR A 284 -5.83 22.89 -28.99
CA TYR A 284 -6.58 21.72 -28.60
C TYR A 284 -5.99 20.47 -29.26
N GLY A 285 -6.15 19.34 -28.60
CA GLY A 285 -5.44 18.14 -29.02
C GLY A 285 -5.97 16.86 -28.41
N LEU A 286 -5.34 15.77 -28.82
CA LEU A 286 -5.57 14.44 -28.29
C LEU A 286 -4.46 14.07 -27.31
N MET A 287 -4.83 13.38 -26.24
CA MET A 287 -3.88 12.84 -25.28
C MET A 287 -4.18 11.39 -24.95
N ALA A 288 -3.13 10.64 -24.67
CA ALA A 288 -3.21 9.27 -24.19
C ALA A 288 -2.17 9.02 -23.10
N GLU A 289 -2.47 8.10 -22.19
CA GLU A 289 -1.55 7.63 -21.17
C GLU A 289 -1.69 6.13 -20.94
N ILE A 290 -0.58 5.49 -20.61
CA ILE A 290 -0.56 4.13 -20.07
C ILE A 290 0.32 4.11 -18.83
N GLY A 291 -0.28 3.73 -17.72
CA GLY A 291 0.40 3.68 -16.43
C GLY A 291 0.86 2.29 -16.06
N PHE A 292 2.07 2.23 -15.52
CA PHE A 292 2.67 0.99 -15.05
C PHE A 292 2.74 0.98 -13.52
N ARG A 293 2.28 -0.11 -12.91
CA ARG A 293 2.25 -0.24 -11.45
C ARG A 293 3.66 -0.19 -10.88
N ASN A 294 3.84 0.61 -9.84
CA ASN A 294 5.12 0.81 -9.16
C ASN A 294 6.23 1.33 -10.11
N SER A 295 5.85 2.03 -11.18
CA SER A 295 6.78 2.57 -12.16
C SER A 295 6.26 3.91 -12.69
N VAL A 296 6.87 4.39 -13.77
CA VAL A 296 6.47 5.60 -14.48
C VAL A 296 5.30 5.31 -15.42
N ASP A 297 4.52 6.33 -15.73
CA ASP A 297 3.54 6.26 -16.80
C ASP A 297 4.16 6.74 -18.10
N LEU A 298 3.68 6.23 -19.23
CA LEU A 298 3.98 6.78 -20.54
C LEU A 298 2.83 7.69 -20.97
N PHE A 299 3.15 8.82 -21.57
CA PHE A 299 2.16 9.75 -22.09
C PHE A 299 2.45 10.12 -23.55
N PHE A 300 1.38 10.49 -24.26
CA PHE A 300 1.41 11.02 -25.61
C PHE A 300 0.43 12.19 -25.73
N GLN A 301 0.82 13.26 -26.42
CA GLN A 301 0.00 14.43 -26.74
C GLN A 301 0.21 14.82 -28.20
N TYR A 302 -0.87 15.21 -28.87
CA TYR A 302 -0.87 15.68 -30.24
C TYR A 302 -1.77 16.89 -30.39
N ASP A 303 -1.18 18.03 -30.77
CA ASP A 303 -1.91 19.26 -31.08
C ASP A 303 -2.61 19.10 -32.44
N LEU A 304 -3.94 19.22 -32.46
CA LEU A 304 -4.74 19.12 -33.68
C LEU A 304 -4.71 20.40 -34.51
N ASN A 305 -4.50 21.55 -33.86
CA ASN A 305 -4.31 22.83 -34.53
C ASN A 305 -2.83 23.11 -34.81
N GLU A 306 -2.57 24.01 -35.75
CA GLU A 306 -1.22 24.45 -36.09
C GLU A 306 -0.58 25.24 -34.94
N LEU A 307 0.74 25.14 -34.79
CA LEU A 307 1.51 25.84 -33.76
C LEU A 307 1.51 27.36 -33.98
N TYR A 308 1.53 27.78 -35.25
CA TYR A 308 1.56 29.17 -35.67
C TYR A 308 0.19 29.62 -36.18
N GLN A 309 -0.09 30.91 -36.03
CA GLN A 309 -1.26 31.56 -36.60
C GLN A 309 -1.27 31.41 -38.12
N GLU A 310 -2.48 31.35 -38.69
CA GLU A 310 -2.69 31.14 -40.11
C GLU A 310 -1.87 32.12 -40.96
N ALA A 311 -1.15 31.59 -41.95
CA ALA A 311 -0.27 32.32 -42.86
C ALA A 311 0.89 33.12 -42.21
N ARG A 312 1.14 32.93 -40.90
CA ARG A 312 2.20 33.65 -40.17
C ARG A 312 3.36 32.77 -39.71
N GLY A 313 3.38 31.50 -40.11
CA GLY A 313 4.45 30.54 -39.85
C GLY A 313 4.30 29.26 -40.66
N PRO A 314 5.25 28.32 -40.56
CA PRO A 314 5.15 27.02 -41.19
C PRO A 314 3.98 26.24 -40.60
N LYS A 315 3.30 25.45 -41.43
CA LYS A 315 2.14 24.66 -40.99
C LYS A 315 2.62 23.40 -40.30
N VAL A 316 2.90 23.54 -39.01
CA VAL A 316 3.35 22.44 -38.14
C VAL A 316 2.39 22.19 -36.99
N GLN A 317 2.15 20.92 -36.70
CA GLN A 317 1.47 20.48 -35.49
C GLN A 317 2.49 19.90 -34.52
N ALA A 318 2.33 20.16 -33.22
CA ALA A 318 3.25 19.63 -32.22
C ALA A 318 2.82 18.23 -31.74
N VAL A 319 3.80 17.37 -31.53
CA VAL A 319 3.65 16.07 -30.87
C VAL A 319 4.58 16.04 -29.66
N SER A 320 4.09 15.55 -28.53
CA SER A 320 4.86 15.39 -27.31
C SER A 320 4.67 14.00 -26.73
N PHE A 321 5.76 13.37 -26.30
CA PHE A 321 5.70 12.03 -25.69
C PHE A 321 6.82 11.84 -24.69
N GLY A 322 6.61 10.96 -23.72
CA GLY A 322 7.63 10.67 -22.71
C GLY A 322 7.08 9.94 -21.49
N VAL A 323 7.70 10.24 -20.35
CA VAL A 323 7.40 9.61 -19.06
C VAL A 323 6.76 10.60 -18.11
N ARG A 324 5.89 10.09 -17.24
CA ARG A 324 5.15 10.83 -16.25
C ARG A 324 5.33 10.18 -14.88
N LEU A 325 5.59 11.03 -13.89
CA LEU A 325 5.79 10.68 -12.49
C LEU A 325 4.57 11.18 -11.71
N ASN A 326 3.81 10.24 -11.17
CA ASN A 326 2.65 10.49 -10.32
C ASN A 326 2.95 10.14 -8.86
#